data_AF-A0AAD7I8R8-F1
#
_entry.id   AF-A0AAD7I8R8-F1
#
_cell.length_a   1.000
_cell.length_b   1.000
_cell.length_c   1.000
_cell.angle_alpha   90.00
_cell.angle_beta   90.00
_cell.angle_gamma   90.00
#
_symmetry.space_group_name_H-M   'P 1'
#
loop_
_entity.id
_entity.type
_entity.pdbx_description
1 polymer ?
#
loop_
_entity_poly.entity_id
_entity_poly.type
_entity_poly.pdbx_seq_one_letter_code
_entity_poly.pdbx_strand_id
1 'polypeptide(L)'
;MCFGTPGVLGLVPFAEHCPNLRSLTIFVDATAGVPTKDTFFRIKKTGISNPNLSHLDVGNSPIKRETVAVSSSFIAMLFPKLQSISAVNEETKELWAQVMQLVPTLTSVYAGYEEFLTSSPTTQ
;
A
#
# COMPACT_ATOMS: atom_id res chain seq x y z
N MET A 1 16.10 -0.73 -17.80
CA MET A 1 15.41 -0.96 -16.51
C MET A 1 15.22 0.41 -15.89
N CYS A 2 13.98 0.92 -15.82
CA CYS A 2 13.73 2.22 -15.22
C CYS A 2 13.80 2.07 -13.70
N PHE A 3 14.95 2.38 -13.10
CA PHE A 3 15.02 2.66 -11.67
C PHE A 3 14.38 4.03 -11.44
N GLY A 4 13.05 4.06 -11.47
CA GLY A 4 12.32 5.19 -10.91
C GLY A 4 12.75 5.37 -9.46
N THR A 5 12.89 6.61 -9.01
CA THR A 5 13.18 6.94 -7.62
C THR A 5 12.24 6.11 -6.73
N PRO A 6 12.77 5.33 -5.76
CA PRO A 6 11.96 4.41 -4.98
C PRO A 6 11.11 5.22 -3.99
N GLY A 7 9.96 5.69 -4.45
CA GLY A 7 8.90 6.22 -3.61
C GLY A 7 8.15 5.09 -2.92
N VAL A 8 6.82 5.16 -2.90
CA VAL A 8 6.01 4.09 -2.29
C VAL A 8 6.21 2.72 -2.95
N LEU A 9 6.69 2.66 -4.20
CA LEU A 9 7.09 1.41 -4.86
C LEU A 9 8.20 0.64 -4.13
N GLY A 10 9.00 1.33 -3.32
CA GLY A 10 10.01 0.71 -2.45
C GLY A 10 9.42 -0.23 -1.40
N LEU A 11 8.10 -0.23 -1.21
CA LEU A 11 7.41 -1.12 -0.27
C LEU A 11 7.16 -2.53 -0.83
N VAL A 12 7.20 -2.72 -2.16
CA VAL A 12 6.89 -4.01 -2.80
C VAL A 12 7.78 -5.15 -2.32
N PRO A 13 9.13 -5.00 -2.24
CA PRO A 13 10.00 -6.10 -1.81
C PRO A 13 9.71 -6.58 -0.39
N PHE A 14 9.25 -5.69 0.50
CA PHE A 14 8.90 -6.05 1.88
C PHE A 14 7.57 -6.81 1.94
N ALA A 15 6.62 -6.46 1.07
CA ALA A 15 5.39 -7.23 0.94
C ALA A 15 5.66 -8.63 0.35
N GLU A 16 6.58 -8.72 -0.62
CA GLU A 16 6.88 -9.95 -1.35
C GLU A 16 7.77 -10.94 -0.57
N HIS A 17 8.81 -10.44 0.11
CA HIS A 17 9.85 -11.30 0.68
C HIS A 17 9.85 -11.37 2.21
N CYS A 18 9.00 -10.59 2.89
CA CYS A 18 8.98 -10.54 4.35
C CYS A 18 7.61 -10.93 4.94
N PRO A 19 7.15 -12.19 4.79
CA PRO A 19 5.79 -12.59 5.14
C PRO A 19 5.46 -12.44 6.63
N ASN A 20 6.46 -12.42 7.51
CA ASN A 20 6.28 -12.27 8.96
C ASN A 20 6.52 -10.83 9.47
N LEU A 21 6.74 -9.87 8.57
CA LEU A 21 6.99 -8.48 8.94
C LEU A 21 5.74 -7.87 9.58
N ARG A 22 5.87 -7.40 10.82
CA ARG A 22 4.77 -6.80 11.60
C ARG A 22 4.85 -5.29 11.70
N SER A 23 6.07 -4.76 11.73
CA SER A 23 6.36 -3.34 11.78
C SER A 23 7.49 -3.02 10.82
N LEU A 24 7.38 -1.89 10.13
CA LEU A 24 8.38 -1.40 9.18
C LEU A 24 8.60 0.09 9.43
N THR A 25 9.85 0.48 9.60
CA THR A 25 10.27 1.89 9.56
C THR A 25 11.09 2.10 8.31
N ILE A 26 10.68 3.03 7.46
CA ILE A 26 11.34 3.31 6.19
C ILE A 26 11.23 4.78 5.82
N PHE A 27 12.27 5.31 5.19
CA PHE A 27 12.27 6.66 4.62
C PHE A 27 12.20 6.53 3.11
N VAL A 28 11.13 7.07 2.52
CA VAL A 28 10.88 7.06 1.07
C VAL A 28 10.52 8.44 0.59
N ASP A 29 10.96 8.79 -0.61
CA ASP A 29 10.43 9.98 -1.28
C ASP A 29 9.11 9.61 -1.97
N ALA A 30 8.00 9.68 -1.23
CA ALA A 30 6.66 9.41 -1.76
C ALA A 30 6.12 10.53 -2.69
N THR A 31 6.91 11.56 -2.97
CA THR A 31 6.61 12.52 -4.05
C THR A 31 7.08 12.01 -5.42
N ALA A 32 7.99 11.04 -5.42
CA ALA A 32 8.46 10.31 -6.59
C ALA A 32 7.89 8.87 -6.58
N GLY A 33 8.07 8.14 -7.69
CA GLY A 33 7.67 6.73 -7.75
C GLY A 33 6.18 6.49 -7.45
N VAL A 34 5.29 7.27 -8.09
CA VAL A 34 3.84 7.12 -7.93
C VAL A 34 3.37 5.82 -8.61
N PRO A 35 2.54 4.99 -7.95
CA PRO A 35 2.03 3.77 -8.56
C PRO A 35 1.22 4.04 -9.83
N THR A 36 1.59 3.37 -10.91
CA THR A 36 0.90 3.44 -12.21
C THR A 36 -0.07 2.28 -12.39
N LYS A 37 -0.93 2.33 -13.41
CA LYS A 37 -1.82 1.21 -13.77
C LYS A 37 -1.06 -0.11 -13.95
N ASP A 38 0.09 -0.08 -14.60
CA ASP A 38 0.95 -1.26 -14.78
C ASP A 38 1.45 -1.83 -13.45
N THR A 39 1.73 -0.93 -12.49
CA THR A 39 2.14 -1.34 -11.14
C THR A 39 1.03 -2.10 -10.43
N PHE A 40 -0.20 -1.57 -10.46
CA PHE A 40 -1.37 -2.24 -9.88
C PHE A 40 -1.66 -3.57 -10.57
N PHE A 41 -1.59 -3.60 -11.90
CA PHE A 41 -1.77 -4.83 -12.68
C PHE A 41 -0.75 -5.89 -12.28
N ARG A 42 0.53 -5.51 -12.12
CA ARG A 42 1.58 -6.43 -11.69
C ARG A 42 1.28 -7.00 -10.31
N ILE A 43 1.02 -6.15 -9.31
CA ILE A 43 0.76 -6.61 -7.93
C ILE A 43 -0.43 -7.56 -7.87
N LYS A 44 -1.53 -7.23 -8.56
CA LYS A 44 -2.70 -8.12 -8.64
C LYS A 44 -2.36 -9.45 -9.31
N LYS A 45 -1.65 -9.41 -10.44
CA LYS A 45 -1.28 -10.62 -11.18
C LYS A 45 -0.35 -11.54 -10.38
N THR A 46 0.55 -10.97 -9.59
CA THR A 46 1.51 -11.73 -8.77
C THR A 46 0.97 -12.10 -7.39
N GLY A 47 -0.16 -11.52 -6.97
CA GLY A 47 -0.70 -11.72 -5.63
C GLY A 47 0.22 -11.22 -4.52
N ILE A 48 1.03 -10.19 -4.78
CA ILE A 48 1.96 -9.66 -3.77
C ILE A 48 1.14 -8.96 -2.70
N SER A 49 1.17 -9.51 -1.49
CA SER A 49 0.53 -8.95 -0.32
C SER A 49 1.19 -9.49 0.95
N ASN A 50 1.23 -8.65 1.98
CA ASN A 50 1.67 -8.99 3.32
C ASN A 50 0.54 -8.68 4.32
N PRO A 51 -0.17 -9.72 4.80
CA PRO A 51 -1.30 -9.54 5.71
C PRO A 51 -0.87 -9.40 7.18
N ASN A 52 0.41 -9.32 7.50
CA ASN A 52 0.92 -9.29 8.87
C ASN A 52 1.47 -7.92 9.29
N LEU A 53 1.81 -7.06 8.33
CA LEU A 53 2.25 -5.70 8.61
C LEU A 53 1.09 -4.90 9.22
N SER A 54 1.26 -4.44 10.45
CA SER A 54 0.26 -3.65 11.18
C SER A 54 0.72 -2.22 11.43
N HIS A 55 2.02 -1.94 11.43
CA HIS A 55 2.58 -0.62 11.70
C HIS A 55 3.58 -0.23 10.62
N LEU A 56 3.42 0.97 10.06
CA LEU A 56 4.32 1.55 9.08
C LEU A 56 4.76 2.95 9.55
N ASP A 57 6.04 3.10 9.86
CA ASP A 57 6.63 4.40 10.13
C ASP A 57 7.34 4.91 8.88
N VAL A 58 6.90 6.05 8.36
CA VAL A 58 7.46 6.68 7.16
C VAL A 58 8.40 7.84 7.48
N GLY A 59 8.65 8.14 8.76
CA GLY A 59 9.61 9.19 9.15
C GLY A 59 9.31 10.54 8.50
N ASN A 60 10.31 11.12 7.84
CA ASN A 60 10.20 12.35 7.05
C ASN A 60 10.02 12.05 5.56
N SER A 61 9.09 11.15 5.21
CA SER A 61 8.77 10.81 3.82
C SER A 61 7.78 11.81 3.23
N PRO A 62 8.20 12.71 2.33
CA PRO A 62 7.29 13.68 1.73
C PRO A 62 6.30 12.97 0.80
N ILE A 63 5.05 13.42 0.81
CA ILE A 63 3.98 12.92 -0.07
C ILE A 63 3.19 14.12 -0.61
N LYS A 64 2.69 14.03 -1.84
CA LYS A 64 1.87 15.08 -2.46
C LYS A 64 0.39 14.82 -2.25
N ARG A 65 -0.42 15.87 -2.08
CA ARG A 65 -1.87 15.77 -1.86
C ARG A 65 -2.57 14.99 -2.98
N GLU A 66 -2.20 15.25 -4.22
CA GLU A 66 -2.71 14.56 -5.41
C GLU A 66 -2.37 13.06 -5.45
N THR A 67 -1.32 12.64 -4.73
CA THR A 67 -0.88 11.23 -4.67
C THR A 67 -1.46 10.45 -3.50
N VAL A 68 -2.19 11.09 -2.58
CA VAL A 68 -2.75 10.43 -1.39
C VAL A 68 -3.66 9.27 -1.78
N ALA A 69 -4.61 9.48 -2.69
CA ALA A 69 -5.57 8.44 -3.08
C ALA A 69 -4.88 7.22 -3.72
N VAL A 70 -3.95 7.43 -4.65
CA VAL A 70 -3.23 6.34 -5.31
C VAL A 70 -2.29 5.61 -4.36
N SER A 71 -1.64 6.34 -3.44
CA SER A 71 -0.77 5.74 -2.41
C SER A 71 -1.59 4.92 -1.42
N SER A 72 -2.79 5.37 -1.06
CA SER A 72 -3.72 4.63 -0.18
C SER A 72 -4.14 3.31 -0.79
N SER A 73 -4.56 3.31 -2.05
CA SER A 73 -4.94 2.09 -2.77
C SER A 73 -3.78 1.12 -2.89
N PHE A 74 -2.58 1.64 -3.14
CA PHE A 74 -1.38 0.84 -3.25
C PHE A 74 -1.01 0.19 -1.91
N ILE A 75 -1.03 0.96 -0.83
CA ILE A 75 -0.73 0.47 0.53
C ILE A 75 -1.78 -0.53 1.00
N ALA A 76 -3.08 -0.27 0.76
CA ALA A 76 -4.15 -1.21 1.12
C ALA A 76 -4.01 -2.56 0.41
N MET A 77 -3.52 -2.57 -0.83
CA MET A 77 -3.30 -3.81 -1.59
C MET A 77 -2.10 -4.60 -1.05
N LEU A 78 -1.00 -3.90 -0.71
CA LEU A 78 0.20 -4.55 -0.17
C LEU A 78 0.04 -4.98 1.28
N PHE A 79 -0.65 -4.19 2.11
CA PHE A 79 -0.72 -4.36 3.56
C PHE A 79 -2.17 -4.26 4.05
N PRO A 80 -3.03 -5.26 3.73
CA PRO A 80 -4.45 -5.21 4.02
C PRO A 80 -4.79 -5.15 5.52
N LYS A 81 -3.86 -5.55 6.41
CA LYS A 81 -4.06 -5.47 7.87
C LYS A 81 -3.30 -4.32 8.53
N LEU A 82 -2.89 -3.32 7.76
CA LEU A 82 -2.23 -2.14 8.29
C LEU A 82 -3.18 -1.41 9.25
N GLN A 83 -2.69 -1.09 10.45
CA GLN A 83 -3.47 -0.45 11.52
C GLN A 83 -3.04 0.98 11.77
N SER A 84 -1.78 1.31 11.49
CA SER A 84 -1.26 2.67 11.70
C SER A 84 -0.17 3.04 10.71
N ILE A 85 -0.14 4.32 10.37
CA ILE A 85 0.97 4.98 9.69
C ILE A 85 1.43 6.16 10.55
N SER A 86 2.71 6.21 10.90
CA SER A 86 3.33 7.33 11.62
C SER A 86 4.30 8.09 10.73
N ALA A 87 4.33 9.42 10.89
CA ALA A 87 5.29 10.32 10.25
C ALA A 87 5.79 11.34 11.28
N VAL A 88 7.00 11.85 11.07
CA VAL A 88 7.69 12.75 12.02
C VAL A 88 7.43 14.23 11.71
N ASN A 89 7.25 14.57 10.44
CA ASN A 89 7.06 15.96 10.00
C ASN A 89 5.57 16.31 9.92
N GLU A 90 5.14 17.38 10.59
CA GLU A 90 3.73 17.82 10.68
C GLU A 90 3.06 18.01 9.31
N GLU A 91 3.76 18.56 8.31
CA GLU A 91 3.20 18.74 6.95
C GLU A 91 2.89 17.40 6.30
N THR A 92 3.81 16.44 6.41
CA THR A 92 3.64 15.10 5.83
C THR A 92 2.68 14.24 6.64
N LYS A 93 2.61 14.47 7.95
CA LYS A 93 1.79 13.71 8.90
C LYS A 93 0.31 13.84 8.62
N GLU A 94 -0.16 15.03 8.26
CA GLU A 94 -1.57 15.22 7.86
C GLU A 94 -1.92 14.41 6.60
N LEU A 95 -1.02 14.37 5.63
CA LEU A 95 -1.24 13.65 4.38
C LEU A 95 -1.15 12.13 4.58
N TRP A 96 -0.20 11.65 5.39
CA TRP A 96 -0.11 10.25 5.77
C TRP A 96 -1.29 9.79 6.65
N ALA A 97 -1.84 10.67 7.48
CA ALA A 97 -3.08 10.42 8.19
C ALA A 97 -4.26 10.27 7.22
N GLN A 98 -4.37 11.11 6.19
CA GLN A 98 -5.38 10.95 5.13
C GLN A 98 -5.21 9.63 4.38
N VAL A 99 -3.97 9.19 4.11
CA VAL A 99 -3.71 7.87 3.53
C VAL A 99 -4.31 6.78 4.42
N MET A 100 -4.00 6.81 5.71
CA MET A 100 -4.50 5.81 6.66
C MET A 100 -6.03 5.83 6.81
N GLN A 101 -6.69 6.99 6.66
CA GLN A 101 -8.16 7.06 6.67
C GLN A 101 -8.80 6.32 5.50
N LEU A 102 -8.13 6.26 4.34
CA LEU A 102 -8.65 5.60 3.14
C LEU A 102 -8.35 4.09 3.10
N VAL A 103 -7.25 3.66 3.73
CA VAL A 103 -6.78 2.26 3.69
C VAL A 103 -7.82 1.23 4.15
N PRO A 104 -8.54 1.38 5.28
CA PRO A 104 -9.53 0.39 5.73
C PRO A 104 -10.67 0.20 4.73
N THR A 105 -11.19 1.30 4.18
CA THR A 105 -12.27 1.28 3.18
C THR A 105 -11.81 0.55 1.92
N LEU A 106 -10.61 0.85 1.43
CA LEU A 106 -10.06 0.24 0.22
C LEU A 106 -9.76 -1.25 0.42
N THR A 107 -9.29 -1.63 1.61
CA THR A 107 -9.08 -3.03 1.98
C THR A 107 -10.39 -3.81 1.93
N SER A 108 -11.47 -3.27 2.52
CA SER A 108 -12.79 -3.89 2.50
C SER A 108 -13.32 -4.08 1.07
N VAL A 109 -13.13 -3.07 0.22
CA VAL A 109 -13.47 -3.15 -1.20
C VAL A 109 -12.72 -4.29 -1.88
N TYR A 110 -11.41 -4.40 -1.71
CA TYR A 110 -10.62 -5.46 -2.33
C TYR A 110 -10.97 -6.86 -1.79
N ALA A 111 -11.24 -7.00 -0.49
CA ALA A 111 -11.71 -8.25 0.10
C ALA A 111 -13.06 -8.69 -0.47
N GLY A 112 -14.03 -7.78 -0.60
CA GLY A 112 -15.35 -8.08 -1.18
C GLY A 112 -15.29 -8.50 -2.65
N TYR A 113 -14.34 -7.98 -3.43
CA TYR A 113 -14.12 -8.43 -4.81
C TYR A 113 -13.55 -9.86 -4.89
N GLU A 114 -12.66 -10.26 -3.97
CA GLU A 114 -12.13 -11.64 -3.96
C GLU A 114 -13.19 -12.67 -3.54
N GLU A 115 -14.04 -12.34 -2.56
CA GLU A 115 -15.18 -13.20 -2.18
C GLU A 115 -16.16 -13.39 -3.34
N PHE A 116 -16.45 -12.32 -4.10
CA PHE A 116 -17.30 -12.42 -5.28
C PHE A 116 -16.70 -13.30 -6.38
N LEU A 117 -15.39 -13.19 -6.66
CA LEU A 117 -14.71 -14.00 -7.67
C LEU A 117 -14.63 -15.49 -7.29
N THR A 118 -14.43 -15.79 -6.00
CA THR A 118 -14.37 -17.17 -5.48
C THR A 118 -15.74 -17.84 -5.36
N SER A 119 -16.82 -17.06 -5.29
CA SER A 119 -18.21 -17.54 -5.27
C SER A 119 -18.83 -17.90 -6.63
N SER A 120 -18.02 -17.95 -7.70
CA SER A 120 -18.52 -18.35 -9.03
C SER A 120 -19.20 -19.73 -8.97
N PRO A 121 -20.47 -19.87 -9.42
CA PRO A 121 -21.18 -21.15 -9.33
C PRO A 121 -20.54 -22.17 -10.27
N THR A 122 -20.05 -23.27 -9.70
CA THR A 122 -19.76 -24.50 -10.43
C THR A 122 -21.04 -24.92 -11.14
N THR A 123 -21.13 -24.64 -12.45
CA THR A 123 -22.24 -25.12 -13.26
C THR A 123 -22.04 -26.61 -13.43
N GLN A 124 -22.91 -27.39 -12.78
CA GLN A 124 -23.09 -28.83 -13.01
C GLN A 124 -23.66 -29.09 -14.40
#